data_AF-A0A7W4D1E3-F1
#
_entry.id   AF-A0A7W4D1E3-F1
#
_cell.length_a   1.000
_cell.length_b   1.000
_cell.length_c   1.000
_cell.angle_alpha   90.00
_cell.angle_beta   90.00
_cell.angle_gamma   90.00
#
_symmetry.space_group_name_H-M   'P 1'
#
loop_
_entity.id
_entity.type
_entity.pdbx_description
1 polymer ?
#
loop_
_entity_poly.entity_id
_entity_poly.type
_entity_poly.pdbx_seq_one_letter_code
_entity_poly.pdbx_strand_id
1 'polypeptide(L)'
;MDETIDLFGDDGAFSWQAHALCAQTDPEAFFPEKGGSTREAKRVCQNCTVRTECLEYALGHDERFGIWGGLSERERRKLKRAAG
;
A
#
# COMPACT_ATOMS: atom_id res chain seq x y z
N MET A 1 17.89 -12.69 -38.03
CA MET A 1 16.96 -11.55 -37.92
C MET A 1 15.56 -12.15 -37.88
N ASP A 2 14.93 -12.38 -36.75
CA ASP A 2 14.85 -11.53 -35.55
C ASP A 2 14.82 -12.43 -34.30
N GLU A 3 15.78 -12.23 -33.40
CA GLU A 3 16.05 -13.07 -32.23
C GLU A 3 15.98 -12.21 -30.95
N THR A 4 15.03 -11.25 -30.90
CA THR A 4 15.13 -10.11 -29.96
C THR A 4 13.84 -9.70 -29.25
N ILE A 5 12.89 -10.59 -28.95
CA ILE A 5 11.85 -10.25 -27.96
C ILE A 5 11.48 -11.44 -27.07
N ASP A 6 12.44 -11.87 -26.26
CA ASP A 6 12.21 -12.56 -24.98
C ASP A 6 12.50 -11.59 -23.81
N LEU A 7 12.14 -10.30 -23.96
CA LEU A 7 12.64 -9.19 -23.11
C LEU A 7 11.62 -8.08 -22.75
N PHE A 8 10.30 -8.29 -22.83
CA PHE A 8 9.37 -7.42 -22.11
C PHE A 8 9.05 -8.07 -20.77
N GLY A 9 9.96 -7.78 -19.83
CA GLY A 9 10.06 -8.43 -18.53
C GLY A 9 8.80 -8.26 -17.68
N ASP A 10 8.48 -9.33 -16.95
CA ASP A 10 8.03 -9.29 -15.56
C ASP A 10 7.24 -8.03 -15.13
N ASP A 11 6.09 -7.76 -15.77
CA ASP A 11 5.03 -6.88 -15.21
C ASP A 11 4.32 -7.56 -14.01
N GLY A 12 5.02 -8.44 -13.29
CA GLY A 12 4.50 -9.27 -12.21
C GLY A 12 4.84 -8.77 -10.81
N ALA A 13 5.93 -8.02 -10.64
CA ALA A 13 6.41 -7.64 -9.30
C ALA A 13 5.72 -6.41 -8.68
N PHE A 14 5.07 -5.54 -9.48
CA PHE A 14 4.47 -4.28 -8.99
C PHE A 14 3.09 -3.96 -9.58
N SER A 15 2.37 -4.95 -10.13
CA SER A 15 1.11 -4.76 -10.84
C SER A 15 0.06 -4.01 -10.00
N TRP A 16 -0.14 -4.39 -8.74
CA TRP A 16 -1.14 -3.75 -7.88
C TRP A 16 -0.73 -2.33 -7.44
N GLN A 17 0.57 -2.06 -7.28
CA GLN A 17 1.04 -0.73 -6.88
C GLN A 17 0.77 0.32 -7.95
N ALA A 18 0.87 -0.06 -9.23
CA ALA A 18 0.53 0.81 -10.35
C ALA A 18 -0.96 1.24 -10.34
N HIS A 19 -1.84 0.45 -9.73
CA HIS A 19 -3.26 0.75 -9.58
C HIS A 19 -3.60 1.42 -8.24
N ALA A 20 -2.62 1.73 -7.40
CA ALA A 20 -2.85 2.32 -6.10
C ALA A 20 -3.32 3.78 -6.23
N LEU A 21 -4.53 4.06 -5.73
CA LEU A 21 -5.11 5.41 -5.76
C LEU A 21 -4.27 6.43 -4.96
N CYS A 22 -3.52 5.97 -3.95
CA CYS A 22 -2.66 6.84 -3.15
C CYS A 22 -1.55 7.53 -3.96
N ALA A 23 -1.08 6.91 -5.05
CA ALA A 23 -0.08 7.51 -5.94
C ALA A 23 -0.61 8.73 -6.73
N GLN A 24 -1.93 8.90 -6.78
CA GLN A 24 -2.61 10.03 -7.43
C GLN A 24 -3.04 11.13 -6.44
N THR A 25 -2.65 10.99 -5.17
CA THR A 25 -2.99 11.91 -4.09
C THR A 25 -1.73 12.40 -3.39
N ASP A 26 -1.89 13.31 -2.43
CA ASP A 26 -0.77 13.82 -1.65
C ASP A 26 -0.11 12.70 -0.80
N PRO A 27 1.18 12.37 -1.00
CA PRO A 27 1.84 11.31 -0.25
C PRO A 27 2.04 11.68 1.24
N GLU A 28 2.10 12.97 1.60
CA GLU A 28 2.27 13.39 2.99
C GLU A 28 1.08 12.97 3.86
N ALA A 29 -0.12 12.93 3.30
CA ALA A 29 -1.31 12.41 3.97
C ALA A 29 -1.15 10.93 4.42
N PHE A 30 -0.37 10.13 3.70
CA PHE A 30 -0.12 8.72 3.99
C PHE A 30 1.03 8.52 4.96
N PHE A 31 1.93 9.50 5.09
CA PHE A 31 3.05 9.49 6.03
C PHE A 31 2.97 10.68 7.00
N PRO A 32 1.89 10.76 7.82
CA PRO A 32 1.71 11.90 8.71
C PRO A 32 2.79 11.96 9.79
N GLU A 33 3.22 13.18 10.11
CA GLU A 33 4.08 13.44 11.26
C GLU A 33 3.39 13.06 12.59
N LYS A 34 4.16 13.06 13.69
CA LYS A 34 3.62 12.72 15.03
C LYS A 34 2.44 13.64 15.39
N GLY A 35 1.24 13.08 15.41
CA GLY A 35 -0.01 13.81 15.73
C GLY A 35 -0.78 14.31 14.51
N GLY A 36 -0.27 14.08 13.30
CA GLY A 36 -0.96 14.41 12.05
C GLY A 36 -2.25 13.60 11.84
N SER A 37 -3.14 14.15 11.01
CA SER A 37 -4.42 13.52 10.70
C SER A 37 -4.23 12.33 9.74
N THR A 38 -4.79 11.17 10.11
CA THR A 38 -4.83 9.98 9.24
C THR A 38 -6.15 9.87 8.47
N ARG A 39 -7.08 10.81 8.68
CA ARG A 39 -8.46 10.70 8.16
C ARG A 39 -8.52 10.73 6.65
N GLU A 40 -7.70 11.59 6.03
CA GLU A 40 -7.70 11.78 4.58
C GLU A 40 -7.15 10.54 3.86
N ALA A 41 -5.97 10.08 4.25
CA ALA A 41 -5.40 8.84 3.70
C ALA A 41 -6.34 7.64 3.87
N LYS A 42 -7.01 7.51 5.02
CA LYS A 42 -8.02 6.45 5.21
C LYS A 42 -9.18 6.55 4.24
N ARG A 43 -9.67 7.76 3.95
CA ARG A 43 -10.75 7.99 2.97
C ARG A 43 -10.29 7.61 1.56
N VAL A 44 -9.06 7.96 1.18
CA VAL A 44 -8.50 7.57 -0.13
C VAL A 44 -8.36 6.05 -0.21
N CYS A 45 -7.80 5.40 0.83
CA CYS A 45 -7.68 3.95 0.87
C CYS A 45 -9.02 3.21 0.75
N GLN A 46 -10.12 3.77 1.28
CA GLN A 46 -11.45 3.14 1.17
C GLN A 46 -11.97 3.08 -0.27
N ASN A 47 -11.52 3.99 -1.14
CA ASN A 47 -11.87 4.01 -2.56
C ASN A 47 -10.81 3.31 -3.43
N CYS A 48 -9.75 2.77 -2.84
CA CYS A 48 -8.67 2.11 -3.55
C CYS A 48 -9.05 0.63 -3.82
N THR A 49 -8.95 0.20 -5.08
CA THR A 49 -9.26 -1.17 -5.50
C THR A 49 -8.24 -2.19 -4.98
N VAL A 50 -6.97 -1.81 -4.91
CA VAL A 50 -5.84 -2.65 -4.47
C VAL A 50 -5.60 -2.60 -2.96
N ARG A 51 -6.62 -2.23 -2.18
CA ARG A 51 -6.51 -2.05 -0.73
C ARG A 51 -6.11 -3.34 -0.01
N THR A 52 -6.61 -4.48 -0.48
CA THR A 52 -6.38 -5.80 0.14
C THR A 52 -4.92 -6.22 -0.05
N GLU A 53 -4.43 -6.18 -1.29
CA GLU A 53 -3.06 -6.49 -1.68
C GLU A 53 -2.07 -5.57 -0.96
N CYS A 54 -2.38 -4.27 -0.88
CA CYS A 54 -1.61 -3.29 -0.13
C CYS A 54 -1.50 -3.63 1.36
N LEU A 55 -2.59 -4.12 1.97
CA LEU A 55 -2.59 -4.51 3.37
C LEU A 55 -1.78 -5.78 3.61
N GLU A 56 -1.97 -6.79 2.76
CA GLU A 56 -1.25 -8.06 2.85
C GLU A 56 0.26 -7.84 2.72
N TYR A 57 0.67 -7.01 1.75
CA TYR A 57 2.06 -6.58 1.59
C TYR A 57 2.58 -5.92 2.88
N ALA A 58 1.86 -4.95 3.43
CA ALA A 58 2.28 -4.24 4.64
C ALA A 58 2.39 -5.16 5.87
N LEU A 59 1.55 -6.19 5.97
CA LEU A 59 1.61 -7.17 7.05
C LEU A 59 2.77 -8.16 6.87
N GLY A 60 3.02 -8.61 5.62
CA GLY A 60 4.10 -9.53 5.28
C GLY A 60 5.50 -8.90 5.37
N HIS A 61 5.62 -7.61 5.01
CA HIS A 61 6.89 -6.86 5.05
C HIS A 61 7.11 -6.10 6.36
N ASP A 62 6.19 -6.21 7.32
CA ASP A 62 6.22 -5.51 8.62
C ASP A 62 6.39 -3.99 8.48
N GLU A 63 5.67 -3.38 7.53
CA GLU A 63 5.76 -1.95 7.27
C GLU A 63 5.42 -1.13 8.51
N ARG A 64 6.37 -0.31 8.97
CA ARG A 64 6.30 0.37 10.28
C ARG A 64 5.82 1.82 10.21
N PHE A 65 5.76 2.38 9.02
CA PHE A 65 5.40 3.78 8.83
C PHE A 65 4.21 3.91 7.90
N GLY A 66 3.51 5.04 8.03
CA GLY A 66 2.40 5.41 7.16
C GLY A 66 1.14 4.54 7.23
N ILE A 67 0.20 4.89 6.34
CA ILE A 67 -1.11 4.26 6.17
C ILE A 67 -1.04 3.27 5.01
N TRP A 68 -1.36 2.01 5.30
CA TRP A 68 -1.37 0.92 4.31
C TRP A 68 -2.72 0.20 4.40
N GLY A 69 -3.35 -0.05 3.25
CA GLY A 69 -4.65 -0.72 3.20
C GLY A 69 -5.77 -0.03 4.01
N GLY A 70 -5.63 1.27 4.28
CA GLY A 70 -6.54 2.05 5.13
C GLY A 70 -6.31 1.88 6.63
N LEU A 71 -5.19 1.29 7.05
CA LEU A 71 -4.84 1.06 8.46
C LEU A 71 -3.52 1.78 8.80
N SER A 72 -3.49 2.43 9.95
CA SER A 72 -2.24 2.94 10.54
C SER A 72 -1.37 1.82 11.12
N GLU A 73 -0.10 2.10 11.37
CA GLU A 73 0.81 1.14 12.02
C GLU A 73 0.23 0.58 13.33
N ARG A 74 -0.33 1.43 14.19
CA ARG A 74 -1.01 0.99 15.43
C ARG A 74 -2.16 0.04 15.16
N GLU A 75 -2.93 0.26 14.11
CA GLU A 75 -4.05 -0.61 13.75
C GLU A 75 -3.57 -1.94 13.15
N ARG A 76 -2.56 -1.90 12.26
CA ARG A 76 -1.93 -3.12 11.71
C ARG A 76 -1.34 -3.99 12.81
N ARG A 77 -0.65 -3.40 13.80
CA ARG A 77 -0.13 -4.13 14.96
C ARG A 77 -1.23 -4.78 15.80
N LYS A 78 -2.37 -4.12 15.98
CA LYS A 78 -3.53 -4.73 16.66
C LYS A 78 -4.08 -5.90 15.86
N LEU A 79 -4.20 -5.75 14.54
CA LEU A 79 -4.70 -6.79 13.64
C LEU A 79 -3.78 -8.01 13.64
N LYS A 80 -2.47 -7.81 13.52
CA LYS A 80 -1.45 -8.88 13.60
C LYS A 80 -1.50 -9.66 14.92
N ARG A 81 -1.83 -8.99 16.03
CA ARG A 81 -2.01 -9.62 17.36
C ARG A 81 -3.33 -10.35 17.52
N ALA A 82 -4.37 -9.97 16.78
CA ALA A 82 -5.68 -10.62 16.85
C ALA A 82 -5.78 -11.85 15.93
N ALA A 83 -4.94 -11.92 14.91
CA ALA A 83 -4.89 -13.01 13.93
C ALA A 83 -3.97 -14.19 14.34
N GLY A 84 -3.23 -14.07 15.44
CA GLY A 84 -2.40 -15.12 16.03
C GLY A 84 -2.89 -15.49 17.41
#